data_AF-A0A2E0XDB8-F1
#
_entry.id   AF-A0A2E0XDB8-F1
#
_cell.length_a   1.000
_cell.length_b   1.000
_cell.length_c   1.000
_cell.angle_alpha   90.00
_cell.angle_beta   90.00
_cell.angle_gamma   90.00
#
_symmetry.space_group_name_H-M   'P 1'
#
loop_
_entity.id
_entity.type
_entity.pdbx_description
1 polymer ?
#
loop_
_entity_poly.entity_id
_entity_poly.type
_entity_poly.pdbx_seq_one_letter_code
_entity_poly.pdbx_strand_id
1 'polypeptide(L)'
;MSISNWFSRKFLTELALDATNRSRSFHSLRHTVVTHLTDKQVFPYFVKELVGHKHNSITYDIYAGKPPMKVLLEECVSKINYCD
;
A
#
# COMPACT_ATOMS: atom_id res chain seq x y z
N MET A 1 13.54 -6.75 -18.80
CA MET A 1 13.25 -7.32 -17.46
C MET A 1 12.01 -6.63 -16.92
N SER A 2 10.99 -7.37 -16.46
CA SER A 2 9.77 -6.75 -15.90
C SER A 2 10.00 -6.29 -14.45
N ILE A 3 9.17 -5.37 -13.96
CA ILE A 3 9.28 -4.87 -12.58
C ILE A 3 9.22 -6.02 -11.57
N SER A 4 8.27 -6.96 -11.73
CA SER A 4 8.14 -8.12 -10.84
C SER A 4 9.39 -9.00 -10.83
N ASN A 5 10.03 -9.20 -11.99
CA ASN A 5 11.29 -9.95 -12.05
C ASN A 5 12.44 -9.19 -11.39
N TRP A 6 12.53 -7.88 -11.58
CA TRP A 6 13.52 -7.05 -10.88
C TRP A 6 13.34 -7.13 -9.36
N PHE A 7 12.11 -6.98 -8.85
CA PHE A 7 11.86 -7.02 -7.42
C PHE A 7 12.21 -8.39 -6.82
N SER A 8 11.68 -9.46 -7.41
CA SER A 8 11.87 -10.79 -6.83
C SER A 8 13.28 -11.35 -6.99
N ARG A 9 14.03 -11.01 -8.05
CA ARG A 9 15.36 -11.62 -8.35
C ARG A 9 16.55 -10.71 -8.13
N LYS A 10 16.36 -9.39 -8.09
CA LYS A 10 17.45 -8.42 -7.89
C LYS A 10 17.28 -7.76 -6.54
N PHE A 11 16.19 -7.02 -6.36
CA PHE A 11 15.97 -6.22 -5.16
C PHE A 11 15.93 -7.08 -3.88
N LEU A 12 15.15 -8.17 -3.86
CA LEU A 12 15.11 -9.05 -2.69
C LEU A 12 16.46 -9.73 -2.41
N THR A 13 17.19 -10.13 -3.45
CA THR A 13 18.52 -10.75 -3.30
C THR A 13 19.56 -9.77 -2.76
N GLU A 14 19.57 -8.53 -3.26
CA GLU A 14 20.45 -7.46 -2.75
C GLU A 14 20.20 -7.15 -1.28
N LEU A 15 18.98 -7.37 -0.78
CA LEU A 15 18.61 -7.21 0.62
C LEU A 15 18.78 -8.51 1.46
N ALA A 16 19.27 -9.60 0.88
CA ALA A 16 19.33 -10.93 1.51
C ALA A 16 17.95 -11.43 2.01
N LEU A 17 16.90 -11.08 1.27
CA LEU A 17 15.50 -11.38 1.55
C LEU A 17 14.92 -12.43 0.57
N ASP A 18 15.71 -12.99 -0.31
CA ASP A 18 15.29 -14.02 -1.26
C ASP A 18 15.29 -15.43 -0.64
N ALA A 19 16.11 -15.69 0.38
CA ALA A 19 16.25 -17.00 1.02
C ALA A 19 15.12 -17.40 1.99
N THR A 20 14.11 -16.55 2.20
CA THR A 20 13.00 -16.89 3.10
C THR A 20 12.02 -17.85 2.44
N ASN A 21 11.54 -18.87 3.17
CA ASN A 21 10.47 -19.79 2.75
C ASN A 21 9.10 -19.12 2.45
N ARG A 22 9.02 -17.79 2.42
CA ARG A 22 7.83 -17.02 2.08
C ARG A 22 8.02 -16.35 0.72
N SER A 23 7.09 -16.62 -0.20
CA SER A 23 7.03 -15.92 -1.49
C SER A 23 6.74 -14.43 -1.28
N ARG A 24 7.70 -13.58 -1.68
CA ARG A 24 7.60 -12.12 -1.61
C ARG A 24 7.57 -11.51 -2.99
N SER A 25 6.63 -10.59 -3.17
CA SER A 25 6.39 -9.87 -4.42
C SER A 25 5.95 -8.42 -4.14
N PHE A 26 5.82 -7.62 -5.18
CA PHE A 26 5.21 -6.29 -5.05
C PHE A 26 3.80 -6.32 -4.45
N HIS A 27 3.04 -7.40 -4.67
CA HIS A 27 1.73 -7.55 -4.06
C HIS A 27 1.84 -7.70 -2.53
N SER A 28 2.83 -8.46 -2.05
CA SER A 28 3.12 -8.52 -0.61
C SER A 28 3.56 -7.17 -0.05
N LEU A 29 4.32 -6.37 -0.80
CA LEU A 29 4.70 -5.01 -0.40
C LEU A 29 3.47 -4.10 -0.26
N ARG A 30 2.52 -4.18 -1.20
CA ARG A 30 1.24 -3.47 -1.10
C ARG A 30 0.48 -3.86 0.17
N HIS A 31 0.45 -5.14 0.53
CA HIS A 31 -0.17 -5.59 1.78
C HIS A 31 0.53 -5.00 3.00
N THR A 32 1.86 -4.96 3.02
CA THR A 32 2.62 -4.31 4.10
C THR A 32 2.20 -2.84 4.28
N VAL A 33 2.08 -2.08 3.19
CA VAL A 33 1.63 -0.67 3.25
C VAL A 33 0.20 -0.56 3.79
N VAL A 34 -0.73 -1.41 3.33
CA VAL A 34 -2.12 -1.42 3.81
C VAL A 34 -2.21 -1.75 5.30
N THR A 35 -1.49 -2.79 5.73
CA THR A 35 -1.44 -3.19 7.14
C THR A 35 -0.88 -2.06 7.99
N HIS A 36 0.23 -1.46 7.60
CA HIS A 36 0.84 -0.35 8.33
C HIS A 36 -0.10 0.85 8.51
N LEU A 37 -0.78 1.26 7.45
CA LEU A 37 -1.76 2.36 7.52
C LEU A 37 -2.98 1.98 8.37
N THR A 38 -3.39 0.71 8.34
CA THR A 38 -4.48 0.19 9.19
C THR A 38 -4.08 0.21 10.66
N ASP A 39 -2.86 -0.21 10.99
CA ASP A 39 -2.33 -0.21 12.35
C ASP A 39 -2.20 1.21 12.90
N LYS A 40 -1.86 2.19 12.03
CA LYS A 40 -1.89 3.63 12.33
C LYS A 40 -3.29 4.25 12.35
N GLN A 41 -4.33 3.43 12.28
CA GLN A 41 -5.74 3.86 12.31
C GLN A 41 -6.10 4.90 11.25
N VAL A 42 -5.42 4.87 10.09
CA VAL A 42 -5.80 5.71 8.96
C VAL A 42 -7.19 5.30 8.47
N PHE A 43 -8.01 6.30 8.16
CA PHE A 43 -9.39 6.07 7.78
C PHE A 43 -9.49 5.13 6.56
N PRO A 44 -10.24 4.01 6.62
CA PRO A 44 -10.20 2.96 5.60
C PRO A 44 -10.54 3.43 4.18
N TYR A 45 -11.38 4.45 4.05
CA TYR A 45 -11.69 5.07 2.76
C TYR A 45 -10.43 5.63 2.09
N PHE A 46 -9.56 6.34 2.81
CA PHE A 46 -8.34 6.89 2.24
C PHE A 46 -7.32 5.79 1.90
N VAL A 47 -7.25 4.73 2.70
CA VAL A 47 -6.39 3.57 2.39
C VAL A 47 -6.86 2.87 1.11
N LYS A 48 -8.18 2.66 0.96
CA LYS A 48 -8.77 2.07 -0.25
C LYS A 48 -8.56 2.94 -1.50
N GLU A 49 -8.74 4.26 -1.38
CA GLU A 49 -8.47 5.19 -2.48
C GLU A 49 -6.99 5.18 -2.87
N LEU A 50 -6.07 5.22 -1.89
CA LEU A 50 -4.62 5.18 -2.14
C LEU A 50 -4.23 3.95 -2.97
N VAL A 51 -4.83 2.79 -2.68
CA VAL A 51 -4.51 1.54 -3.38
C VAL A 51 -5.42 1.25 -4.58
N GLY A 52 -6.38 2.13 -4.88
CA GLY A 52 -7.33 1.99 -5.99
C GLY A 52 -8.31 0.81 -5.82
N HIS A 53 -8.72 0.51 -4.60
CA HIS A 53 -9.78 -0.46 -4.32
C HIS A 53 -11.17 0.16 -4.47
N LYS A 54 -12.15 -0.62 -4.92
CA LYS A 54 -13.57 -0.23 -4.91
C LYS A 54 -14.07 -0.14 -3.47
N HIS A 55 -14.89 0.87 -3.15
CA HIS A 55 -15.38 1.07 -1.78
C HIS A 55 -16.53 0.14 -1.40
N ASN A 56 -17.27 -0.37 -2.40
CA ASN A 56 -18.49 -1.19 -2.22
C ASN A 56 -19.44 -0.53 -1.19
N SER A 57 -19.50 0.79 -1.18
CA SER A 57 -20.22 1.58 -0.19
C SER A 57 -20.90 2.73 -0.91
N ILE A 58 -22.23 2.68 -0.95
CA ILE A 58 -23.08 3.67 -1.62
C ILE A 58 -22.69 5.09 -1.19
N THR A 59 -22.42 5.32 0.09
CA THR A 59 -22.05 6.63 0.62
C THR A 59 -20.79 7.19 -0.05
N TYR A 60 -19.74 6.39 -0.15
CA TYR A 60 -18.46 6.84 -0.72
C TYR A 60 -18.47 6.81 -2.25
N ASP A 61 -19.14 5.81 -2.84
CA ASP A 61 -19.23 5.65 -4.29
C ASP A 61 -20.12 6.74 -4.94
N ILE A 62 -21.14 7.24 -4.23
CA ILE A 62 -22.08 8.25 -4.75
C ILE A 62 -21.74 9.67 -4.29
N TYR A 63 -21.39 9.88 -3.02
CA TYR A 63 -21.34 11.24 -2.45
C TYR A 63 -19.93 11.76 -2.15
N ALA A 64 -18.95 10.89 -1.90
CA ALA A 64 -17.63 11.33 -1.45
C ALA A 64 -16.69 11.73 -2.61
N GLY A 65 -16.94 11.23 -3.82
CA GLY A 65 -16.04 11.44 -4.96
C GLY A 65 -14.63 10.89 -4.70
N LYS A 66 -13.66 11.30 -5.52
CA LYS A 66 -12.24 11.01 -5.26
C LYS A 66 -11.63 12.11 -4.39
N PRO A 67 -10.90 11.76 -3.32
CA PRO A 67 -10.25 12.76 -2.50
C PRO A 67 -9.14 13.44 -3.32
N PRO A 68 -8.89 14.74 -3.09
CA PRO A 68 -7.75 15.42 -3.69
C PRO A 68 -6.43 14.72 -3.33
N MET A 69 -5.47 14.72 -4.25
CA MET A 69 -4.16 14.07 -4.05
C MET A 69 -3.43 14.57 -2.79
N LYS A 70 -3.58 15.86 -2.46
CA LYS A 70 -3.03 16.45 -1.23
C LYS A 70 -3.58 15.76 0.03
N VAL A 71 -4.86 15.41 0.05
CA VAL A 71 -5.47 14.69 1.18
C VAL A 71 -4.87 13.29 1.31
N LEU A 72 -4.66 12.56 0.21
CA LEU A 72 -4.01 11.24 0.26
C LEU A 72 -2.54 11.33 0.71
N LEU A 73 -1.84 12.39 0.32
CA LEU A 73 -0.48 12.66 0.78
C LEU A 73 -0.43 12.87 2.30
N GLU A 74 -1.30 13.73 2.82
CA GLU A 74 -1.37 14.07 4.25
C GLU A 74 -1.91 12.91 5.08
N GLU A 75 -3.03 12.31 4.67
CA GLU A 75 -3.73 11.31 5.47
C GLU A 75 -3.13 9.90 5.40
N CYS A 76 -2.41 9.57 4.32
CA CYS A 76 -1.82 8.26 4.14
C CYS A 76 -0.29 8.31 4.01
N VAL A 77 0.23 8.93 2.94
CA VAL A 77 1.65 8.79 2.55
C VAL A 77 2.59 9.34 3.64
N SER A 78 2.25 10.47 4.26
CA SER A 78 3.02 11.08 5.33
C SER A 78 3.16 10.16 6.57
N LYS A 79 2.22 9.23 6.75
CA LYS A 79 2.17 8.32 7.90
C LYS A 79 2.93 7.01 7.65
N ILE A 80 3.43 6.78 6.44
CA ILE A 80 4.29 5.63 6.10
C ILE A 80 5.70 5.85 6.69
N ASN A 81 5.81 5.66 8.00
CA ASN A 81 7.07 5.59 8.74
C ASN A 81 7.15 4.24 9.46
N TYR A 82 8.20 3.46 9.18
CA TYR A 82 8.47 2.16 9.83
C TYR A 82 9.56 2.23 10.91
N CYS A 83 10.12 3.42 11.15
CA CYS A 83 11.21 3.67 12.09
C CYS A 83 10.76 4.45 13.32
N ASP A 84 9.50 4.28 13.73
CA ASP A 84 8.99 4.86 15.00
C ASP A 84 9.77 4.30 16.20
#